data_AF-A0A241XRX8-F1
#
_entry.id   AF-A0A241XRX8-F1
#
_cell.length_a   1.000
_cell.length_b   1.000
_cell.length_c   1.000
_cell.angle_alpha   90.00
_cell.angle_beta   90.00
_cell.angle_gamma   90.00
#
_symmetry.space_group_name_H-M   'P 1'
#
loop_
_entity.id
_entity.type
_entity.pdbx_description
1 polymer ?
#
loop_
_entity_poly.entity_id
_entity_poly.type
_entity_poly.pdbx_seq_one_letter_code
_entity_poly.pdbx_strand_id
1 'polypeptide(L)'
;MTKNTAAGQPGTSNTSLQQRQRHYDRLHHQKRLQDLDGERGASMPKHDALTLRNGSEAALKQINEHGMSCNSVDLNDSAYLAELDAFAA
;
A
#
# COMPACT_ATOMS: atom_id res chain seq x y z
N MET A 1 -0.55 4.69 52.08
CA MET A 1 0.71 4.88 51.35
C MET A 1 0.48 4.48 49.90
N THR A 2 0.38 5.48 49.06
CA THR A 2 0.17 5.43 47.61
C THR A 2 1.40 4.86 46.91
N LYS A 3 1.23 3.90 46.00
CA LYS A 3 2.14 3.71 44.89
C LYS A 3 1.34 3.57 43.60
N ASN A 4 1.28 4.72 42.91
CA ASN A 4 0.85 4.87 41.53
C ASN A 4 1.51 3.82 40.64
N THR A 5 0.70 3.09 39.89
CA THR A 5 1.16 2.42 38.67
C THR A 5 0.40 3.07 37.53
N ALA A 6 1.07 4.00 36.84
CA ALA A 6 0.58 4.61 35.64
C ALA A 6 0.41 3.52 34.58
N ALA A 7 -0.84 3.19 34.25
CA ALA A 7 -1.17 2.45 33.05
C ALA A 7 -0.81 3.36 31.86
N GLY A 8 0.34 3.11 31.25
CA GLY A 8 0.71 3.71 29.98
C GLY A 8 -0.35 3.39 28.95
N GLN A 9 -0.98 4.44 28.41
CA GLN A 9 -1.97 4.34 27.34
C GLN A 9 -1.36 3.62 26.13
N PRO A 10 -2.05 2.65 25.50
CA PRO A 10 -1.59 2.07 24.26
C PRO A 10 -1.72 3.12 23.15
N GLY A 11 -0.61 3.43 22.47
CA GLY A 11 -0.59 4.29 21.29
C GLY A 11 -1.33 3.63 20.13
N THR A 12 -2.58 4.02 19.90
CA THR A 12 -3.48 3.41 18.90
C THR A 12 -3.59 4.19 17.59
N SER A 13 -2.96 5.37 17.48
CA SER A 13 -3.06 6.22 16.28
C SER A 13 -2.04 5.87 15.20
N ASN A 14 -0.81 5.51 15.58
CA ASN A 14 0.24 5.15 14.60
C ASN A 14 -0.04 3.80 13.92
N THR A 15 -0.70 2.87 14.62
CA THR A 15 -1.00 1.55 14.07
C THR A 15 -2.09 1.63 13.00
N SER A 16 -3.12 2.45 13.18
CA SER A 16 -4.22 2.59 12.21
C SER A 16 -3.79 3.30 10.93
N LEU A 17 -3.00 4.38 11.04
CA LEU A 17 -2.49 5.09 9.87
C LEU A 17 -1.55 4.20 9.03
N GLN A 18 -0.61 3.50 9.69
CA GLN A 18 0.29 2.57 9.00
C GLN A 18 -0.46 1.39 8.39
N GLN A 19 -1.48 0.86 9.06
CA GLN A 19 -2.35 -0.18 8.50
C GLN A 19 -3.06 0.32 7.25
N ARG A 20 -3.61 1.54 7.29
CA ARG A 20 -4.27 2.18 6.14
C ARG A 20 -3.29 2.41 4.99
N GLN A 21 -2.09 2.91 5.26
CA GLN A 21 -1.04 3.08 4.26
C GLN A 21 -0.71 1.75 3.57
N ARG A 22 -0.46 0.68 4.35
CA ARG A 22 -0.15 -0.65 3.78
C ARG A 22 -1.29 -1.22 2.96
N HIS A 23 -2.52 -0.99 3.38
CA HIS A 23 -3.69 -1.44 2.65
C HIS A 23 -3.73 -0.81 1.24
N TYR A 24 -3.64 0.51 1.15
CA TYR A 24 -3.70 1.20 -0.14
C TYR A 24 -2.43 1.02 -0.98
N ASP A 25 -1.24 0.96 -0.36
CA ASP A 25 -0.01 0.58 -1.05
C ASP A 25 -0.13 -0.80 -1.71
N ARG A 26 -0.75 -1.77 -1.01
CA ARG A 26 -1.00 -3.11 -1.56
C ARG A 26 -1.93 -3.06 -2.76
N LEU A 27 -3.08 -2.38 -2.62
CA LEU A 27 -4.08 -2.28 -3.69
C LEU A 27 -3.48 -1.58 -4.92
N HIS A 28 -2.70 -0.52 -4.71
CA HIS A 28 -1.98 0.19 -5.77
C HIS A 28 -1.09 -0.73 -6.59
N HIS A 29 -0.24 -1.52 -5.92
CA HIS A 29 0.67 -2.43 -6.63
C HIS A 29 -0.08 -3.59 -7.29
N GLN A 30 -1.14 -4.12 -6.68
CA GLN A 30 -1.99 -5.15 -7.30
C GLN A 30 -2.67 -4.62 -8.57
N LYS A 31 -3.31 -3.44 -8.50
CA LYS A 31 -3.93 -2.80 -9.65
C LYS A 31 -2.92 -2.50 -10.74
N ARG A 32 -1.74 -1.96 -10.40
CA ARG A 32 -0.68 -1.67 -11.38
C ARG A 32 -0.25 -2.94 -12.12
N LEU A 33 -0.09 -4.07 -11.43
CA LEU A 33 0.26 -5.33 -12.08
C LEU A 33 -0.83 -5.79 -13.06
N GLN A 34 -2.10 -5.71 -12.66
CA GLN A 34 -3.23 -6.01 -13.56
C GLN A 34 -3.25 -5.06 -14.77
N ASP A 35 -3.06 -3.76 -14.57
CA ASP A 35 -3.01 -2.77 -15.65
C ASP A 35 -1.85 -3.08 -16.63
N LEU A 36 -0.71 -3.55 -16.11
CA LEU A 36 0.45 -3.96 -16.91
C LEU A 36 0.25 -5.30 -17.65
N ASP A 37 -0.70 -6.13 -17.24
CA ASP A 37 -1.12 -7.32 -18.00
C ASP A 37 -2.11 -6.96 -19.11
N GLY A 38 -2.73 -5.77 -19.05
CA GLY A 38 -3.70 -5.27 -20.03
C GLY A 38 -3.11 -4.39 -21.14
N GLU A 39 -3.99 -3.63 -21.80
CA GLU A 39 -3.64 -2.74 -22.92
C GLU A 39 -2.58 -1.71 -22.55
N ARG A 40 -2.61 -1.20 -21.31
CA ARG A 40 -1.64 -0.22 -20.82
C ARG A 40 -0.23 -0.80 -20.85
N GLY A 41 -0.03 -2.03 -20.37
CA GLY A 41 1.25 -2.72 -20.45
C GLY A 41 1.69 -2.97 -21.89
N ALA A 42 0.76 -3.37 -22.76
CA ALA A 42 1.04 -3.62 -24.18
C ALA A 42 1.46 -2.35 -24.96
N SER A 43 0.96 -1.18 -24.57
CA SER A 43 1.31 0.12 -25.18
C SER A 43 2.64 0.71 -24.69
N MET A 44 3.23 0.14 -23.63
CA MET A 44 4.42 0.68 -22.97
C MET A 44 5.71 0.05 -23.55
N PRO A 45 6.84 0.78 -23.59
CA PRO A 45 8.13 0.17 -23.87
C PRO A 45 8.40 -1.01 -22.94
N LYS A 46 8.84 -2.14 -23.51
CA LYS A 46 9.03 -3.41 -22.78
C LYS A 46 9.89 -3.26 -21.53
N HIS A 47 10.95 -2.46 -21.62
CA HIS A 47 11.84 -2.22 -20.48
C HIS A 47 11.10 -1.54 -19.32
N ASP A 48 10.33 -0.50 -19.61
CA ASP A 48 9.62 0.28 -18.59
C ASP A 48 8.52 -0.54 -17.92
N ALA A 49 7.77 -1.33 -18.71
CA ALA A 49 6.78 -2.26 -18.19
C ALA A 49 7.41 -3.30 -17.25
N LEU A 50 8.59 -3.83 -17.60
CA LEU A 50 9.33 -4.76 -16.77
C LEU A 50 9.83 -4.11 -15.47
N THR A 51 10.36 -2.88 -15.54
CA THR A 51 10.79 -2.13 -14.35
C THR A 51 9.62 -1.90 -13.39
N LEU A 52 8.46 -1.45 -13.90
CA LEU A 52 7.27 -1.22 -13.07
C LEU A 52 6.72 -2.52 -12.46
N ARG A 53 6.74 -3.62 -13.22
CA ARG A 53 6.36 -4.95 -12.74
C ARG A 53 7.26 -5.39 -11.59
N ASN A 54 8.57 -5.42 -11.82
CA ASN A 54 9.55 -5.83 -10.82
C ASN A 54 9.46 -4.97 -9.54
N GLY A 55 9.31 -3.65 -9.70
CA GLY A 55 9.14 -2.74 -8.56
C GLY A 55 7.88 -3.02 -7.74
N SER A 56 6.78 -3.37 -8.42
CA SER A 56 5.50 -3.66 -7.75
C SER A 56 5.51 -5.02 -7.06
N GLU A 57 6.10 -6.04 -7.69
CA GLU A 57 6.30 -7.36 -7.08
C GLU A 57 7.20 -7.26 -5.83
N ALA A 58 8.30 -6.51 -5.91
CA ALA A 58 9.18 -6.27 -4.77
C ALA A 58 8.45 -5.55 -3.62
N ALA A 59 7.66 -4.52 -3.92
CA ALA A 59 6.89 -3.80 -2.92
C ALA A 59 5.83 -4.69 -2.25
N LEU A 60 5.09 -5.49 -3.03
CA LEU A 60 4.13 -6.45 -2.50
C LEU A 60 4.79 -7.48 -1.58
N LYS A 61 5.98 -7.96 -1.94
CA LYS A 61 6.76 -8.83 -1.07
C LYS A 61 7.06 -8.17 0.27
N GLN A 62 7.56 -6.93 0.27
CA GLN A 62 7.85 -6.18 1.50
C GLN A 62 6.60 -5.96 2.37
N ILE A 63 5.47 -5.63 1.75
CA ILE A 63 4.19 -5.41 2.45
C ILE A 63 3.68 -6.70 3.07
N ASN A 64 3.70 -7.81 2.32
CA ASN A 64 3.07 -9.06 2.74
C ASN A 64 3.93 -9.88 3.71
N GLU A 65 5.25 -9.93 3.49
CA GLU A 65 6.15 -10.74 4.33
C GLU A 65 6.64 -9.99 5.57
N HIS A 66 6.78 -8.66 5.48
CA HIS A 66 7.40 -7.86 6.53
C HIS A 66 6.48 -6.79 7.14
N GLY A 67 5.26 -6.62 6.60
CA GLY A 67 4.33 -5.62 7.11
C GLY A 67 4.85 -4.19 6.98
N MET A 68 5.68 -3.91 5.97
CA MET A 68 6.22 -2.57 5.69
C MET A 68 5.32 -1.82 4.71
N SER A 69 5.12 -0.52 4.93
CA SER A 69 4.53 0.37 3.92
C SER A 69 5.62 0.88 2.99
N CYS A 70 5.25 1.23 1.76
CA CYS A 70 6.17 1.82 0.77
C CYS A 70 5.83 3.29 0.46
N ASN A 71 4.78 3.86 1.07
CA ASN A 71 4.35 5.25 0.88
C ASN A 71 4.14 5.58 -0.62
N SER A 72 3.60 4.61 -1.37
CA SER A 72 3.35 4.76 -2.80
C SER A 72 2.03 5.47 -3.10
N VAL A 73 1.15 5.57 -2.11
CA VAL A 73 -0.16 6.22 -2.20
C VAL A 73 -0.25 7.41 -1.23
N ASP A 74 -0.71 8.56 -1.73
CA ASP A 74 -1.12 9.67 -0.87
C ASP A 74 -2.51 9.40 -0.26
N LEU A 75 -2.58 9.27 1.06
CA LEU A 75 -3.83 9.00 1.78
C LEU A 75 -4.81 10.19 1.79
N ASN A 76 -4.40 11.36 1.29
CA ASN A 76 -5.28 12.51 1.10
C ASN A 76 -5.96 12.54 -0.26
N ASP A 77 -5.52 11.71 -1.22
CA ASP A 77 -6.14 11.62 -2.55
C ASP A 77 -7.40 10.74 -2.52
N SER A 78 -8.49 11.31 -2.02
CA SER A 78 -9.77 10.60 -1.89
C SER A 78 -10.31 9.99 -3.18
N ALA A 79 -10.03 10.60 -4.34
CA ALA A 79 -10.48 10.08 -5.63
C ALA A 79 -9.71 8.81 -5.99
N TYR A 80 -8.39 8.82 -5.81
CA TYR A 80 -7.57 7.65 -6.07
C TYR A 80 -7.83 6.52 -5.06
N LEU A 81 -8.08 6.84 -3.78
CA LEU A 81 -8.49 5.83 -2.81
C LEU A 81 -9.80 5.16 -3.21
N ALA A 82 -10.80 5.93 -3.68
CA ALA A 82 -12.06 5.38 -4.16
C ALA A 82 -11.88 4.49 -5.41
N GLU A 83 -10.97 4.83 -6.32
CA GLU A 83 -10.59 3.97 -7.45
C GLU A 83 -10.00 2.63 -6.96
N LEU A 84 -9.12 2.66 -5.96
CA LEU A 84 -8.53 1.46 -5.38
C LEU A 84 -9.54 0.61 -4.62
N ASP A 85 -10.46 1.25 -3.89
CA ASP A 85 -11.56 0.56 -3.21
C ASP A 85 -12.49 -0.12 -4.22
N ALA A 86 -12.80 0.54 -5.35
CA ALA A 86 -13.60 -0.03 -6.43
C ALA A 86 -12.89 -1.20 -7.15
N PHE A 87 -11.56 -1.16 -7.25
CA PHE A 87 -10.77 -2.28 -7.77
C PHE A 87 -10.83 -3.51 -6.85
N ALA A 88 -10.95 -3.32 -5.54
CA ALA A 88 -10.96 -4.41 -4.56
C ALA A 88 -12.34 -5.05 -4.33
N ALA A 89 -13.41 -4.44 -4.85
CA ALA A 89 -14.81 -4.86 -4.69
C ALA A 89 -15.19 -6.03 -5.60
#